data_AF-A0A254TWQ7-F1
#
_entry.id   AF-A0A254TWQ7-F1
#
_cell.length_a   1.000
_cell.length_b   1.000
_cell.length_c   1.000
_cell.angle_alpha   90.00
_cell.angle_beta   90.00
_cell.angle_gamma   90.00
#
_symmetry.space_group_name_H-M   'P 1'
#
loop_
_entity.id
_entity.type
_entity.pdbx_description
1 polymer ?
#
loop_
_entity_poly.entity_id
_entity_poly.type
_entity_poly.pdbx_seq_one_letter_code
_entity_poly.pdbx_strand_id
1 'polypeptide(L)'
;MQLLSILPIAALAGTSLAVHWNVTLYTDTECTEYKWSYAGNQSYGCYSLETYNPTIQSIRAEIPDDWVFDGASGGACDYFHTYGGSGCWTQGQGFKSFQVYPQAS
;
A
#
# COMPACT_ATOMS: atom_id res chain seq x y z
N MET A 1 -41.58 8.51 -41.90
CA MET A 1 -40.83 9.03 -40.74
C MET A 1 -41.10 8.06 -39.59
N GLN A 2 -40.20 7.12 -39.31
CA GLN A 2 -40.27 6.21 -38.14
C GLN A 2 -38.91 5.48 -38.06
N LEU A 3 -38.02 5.99 -37.21
CA LEU A 3 -37.75 5.55 -35.83
C LEU A 3 -36.58 4.54 -35.82
N LEU A 4 -35.37 5.12 -35.85
CA LEU A 4 -34.12 4.45 -35.56
C LEU A 4 -34.15 3.92 -34.12
N SER A 5 -34.18 2.61 -33.97
CA SER A 5 -34.04 1.93 -32.69
C SER A 5 -32.60 2.10 -32.19
N ILE A 6 -32.38 3.04 -31.28
CA ILE A 6 -31.09 3.21 -30.61
C ILE A 6 -31.01 2.14 -29.52
N LEU A 7 -30.16 1.13 -29.72
CA LEU A 7 -29.85 0.13 -28.70
C LEU A 7 -29.20 0.83 -27.49
N PRO A 8 -29.59 0.51 -26.25
CA PRO A 8 -28.90 1.02 -25.08
C PRO A 8 -27.51 0.38 -25.04
N ILE A 9 -26.47 1.23 -25.14
CA ILE A 9 -25.10 0.85 -24.84
C ILE A 9 -25.12 0.47 -23.35
N ALA A 10 -25.04 -0.83 -23.05
CA ALA A 10 -24.81 -1.28 -21.70
C ALA A 10 -23.47 -0.68 -21.26
N ALA A 11 -23.54 0.36 -20.41
CA ALA A 11 -22.38 0.91 -19.76
C ALA A 11 -21.77 -0.22 -18.93
N LEU A 12 -20.63 -0.75 -19.38
CA LEU A 12 -19.75 -1.52 -18.51
C LEU A 12 -19.37 -0.56 -17.38
N ALA A 13 -20.08 -0.64 -16.26
CA ALA A 13 -19.59 -0.12 -15.00
C ALA A 13 -18.34 -0.94 -14.69
N GLY A 14 -17.19 -0.48 -15.19
CA GLY A 14 -15.90 -0.97 -14.73
C GLY A 14 -15.91 -0.76 -13.23
N THR A 15 -16.04 -1.83 -12.47
CA THR A 15 -15.89 -1.79 -11.02
C THR A 15 -14.45 -1.36 -10.78
N SER A 16 -14.24 -0.05 -10.61
CA SER A 16 -13.04 0.46 -9.98
C SER A 16 -12.89 -0.35 -8.70
N LEU A 17 -11.82 -1.14 -8.61
CA LEU A 17 -11.49 -1.83 -7.38
C LEU A 17 -11.31 -0.72 -6.34
N ALA A 18 -12.23 -0.65 -5.38
CA ALA A 18 -12.14 0.32 -4.30
C ALA A 18 -10.78 0.08 -3.62
N VAL A 19 -9.95 1.12 -3.58
CA VAL A 19 -8.67 1.07 -2.86
C VAL A 19 -9.00 0.81 -1.40
N HIS A 20 -8.47 -0.30 -0.86
CA HIS A 20 -8.71 -0.73 0.51
C HIS A 20 -7.62 -0.21 1.44
N TRP A 21 -6.40 -0.07 0.93
CA TRP A 21 -5.27 0.48 1.65
C TRP A 21 -4.36 1.30 0.75
N ASN A 22 -3.62 2.22 1.36
CA ASN A 22 -2.56 3.00 0.74
C ASN A 22 -1.32 2.97 1.64
N VAL A 23 -0.14 2.82 1.04
CA VAL A 23 1.16 2.86 1.70
C VAL A 23 2.04 3.85 0.98
N THR A 24 2.46 4.91 1.65
CA THR A 24 3.33 5.95 1.10
C THR A 24 4.73 5.83 1.72
N LEU A 25 5.75 5.91 0.87
CA LEU A 25 7.16 5.77 1.25
C LEU A 25 7.85 7.13 1.29
N TYR A 26 8.75 7.30 2.26
CA TYR A 26 9.47 8.55 2.45
C TYR A 26 10.96 8.32 2.75
N THR A 27 11.80 9.28 2.33
CA THR A 27 13.26 9.22 2.55
C THR A 27 13.71 9.79 3.90
N ASP A 28 12.81 10.45 4.62
CA ASP A 28 13.02 11.00 5.97
C ASP A 28 12.27 10.17 7.03
N THR A 29 12.50 10.47 8.31
CA THR A 29 11.81 9.82 9.44
C THR A 29 10.46 10.45 9.80
N GLU A 30 10.13 11.62 9.25
CA GLU A 30 8.93 12.38 9.64
C GLU A 30 7.73 12.14 8.71
N CYS A 31 7.85 11.22 7.74
CA CYS A 31 6.89 11.01 6.66
C CYS A 31 6.57 12.29 5.87
N THR A 32 7.59 13.04 5.46
CA THR A 32 7.40 14.30 4.71
C THR A 32 8.07 14.32 3.34
N GLU A 33 9.22 13.66 3.18
CA GLU A 33 9.96 13.62 1.91
C GLU A 33 9.46 12.47 1.03
N TYR A 34 8.39 12.72 0.29
CA TYR A 34 7.71 11.73 -0.54
C TYR A 34 8.66 11.05 -1.54
N LYS A 35 8.58 9.72 -1.63
CA LYS A 35 9.29 8.91 -2.62
C LYS A 35 8.35 8.19 -3.60
N TRP A 36 7.39 7.44 -3.08
CA TRP A 36 6.47 6.61 -3.87
C TRP A 36 5.25 6.20 -3.06
N SER A 37 4.21 5.68 -3.71
CA SER A 37 3.03 5.11 -3.06
C SER A 37 2.56 3.80 -3.69
N TYR A 38 2.09 2.89 -2.85
CA TYR A 38 1.41 1.66 -3.23
C TYR A 38 -0.04 1.74 -2.77
N ALA A 39 -0.95 1.24 -3.59
CA ALA A 39 -2.34 1.10 -3.22
C ALA A 39 -2.81 -0.30 -3.61
N GLY A 40 -3.71 -0.85 -2.82
CA GLY A 40 -4.26 -2.16 -3.09
C GLY A 40 -5.63 -2.33 -2.47
N ASN A 41 -6.32 -3.38 -2.90
CA ASN A 41 -7.65 -3.74 -2.41
C ASN A 41 -7.67 -5.08 -1.65
N GLN A 42 -6.53 -5.77 -1.60
CA GLN A 42 -6.34 -7.05 -0.93
C GLN A 42 -4.89 -7.18 -0.44
N SER A 43 -4.55 -8.24 0.28
CA SER A 43 -3.15 -8.55 0.58
C SER A 43 -2.49 -9.18 -0.64
N TYR A 44 -1.36 -8.65 -1.07
CA TYR A 44 -0.57 -9.19 -2.18
C TYR A 44 0.77 -9.80 -1.73
N GLY A 45 0.94 -9.95 -0.42
CA GLY A 45 2.20 -10.41 0.18
C GLY A 45 3.25 -9.31 0.27
N CYS A 46 4.52 -9.72 0.18
CA CYS A 46 5.65 -8.84 0.46
C CYS A 46 6.03 -7.95 -0.73
N TYR A 47 6.10 -6.65 -0.48
CA TYR A 47 6.62 -5.65 -1.40
C TYR A 47 8.08 -5.36 -1.07
N SER A 48 8.98 -5.67 -2.00
CA SER A 48 10.40 -5.31 -1.87
C SER A 48 10.64 -3.83 -2.17
N LEU A 49 11.44 -3.18 -1.32
CA LEU A 49 11.88 -1.80 -1.40
C LEU A 49 13.41 -1.68 -1.56
N GLU A 50 14.12 -2.79 -1.79
CA GLU A 50 15.60 -2.80 -1.83
C GLU A 50 16.21 -1.97 -2.96
N THR A 51 15.43 -1.65 -3.99
CA THR A 51 15.86 -0.85 -5.13
C THR A 51 15.87 0.65 -4.83
N TYR A 52 15.32 1.10 -3.71
CA TYR A 52 15.30 2.51 -3.33
C TYR A 52 16.62 2.95 -2.70
N ASN A 53 17.23 3.99 -3.29
CA ASN A 53 18.39 4.71 -2.77
C ASN A 53 18.08 6.22 -2.76
N PRO A 54 18.16 6.92 -1.61
CA PRO A 54 18.46 6.41 -0.27
C PRO A 54 17.41 5.40 0.22
N THR A 55 17.80 4.57 1.20
CA THR A 55 16.89 3.62 1.85
C THR A 55 15.70 4.36 2.46
N ILE A 56 14.50 3.80 2.31
CA ILE A 56 13.27 4.35 2.86
C ILE A 56 13.38 4.41 4.39
N GLN A 57 13.16 5.58 4.99
CA GLN A 57 13.33 5.77 6.44
C GLN A 57 11.99 5.74 7.18
N SER A 58 10.91 6.16 6.51
CA SER A 58 9.56 6.07 7.06
C SER A 58 8.53 5.65 6.02
N ILE A 59 7.46 5.04 6.52
CA ILE A 59 6.33 4.57 5.73
C ILE A 59 5.05 5.05 6.41
N ARG A 60 4.18 5.73 5.67
CA ARG A 60 2.82 6.00 6.10
C ARG A 60 1.89 4.90 5.60
N ALA A 61 1.29 4.17 6.51
CA ALA A 61 0.23 3.21 6.21
C ALA A 61 -1.13 3.87 6.46
N GLU A 62 -2.01 3.77 5.48
CA GLU A 62 -3.43 4.13 5.56
C GLU A 62 -4.20 2.85 5.21
N ILE A 63 -4.47 2.06 6.24
CA ILE A 63 -5.06 0.72 6.15
C ILE A 63 -6.36 0.66 6.99
N PRO A 64 -7.28 -0.28 6.68
CA PRO A 64 -8.46 -0.52 7.50
C PRO A 64 -8.10 -0.96 8.93
N ASP A 65 -9.02 -0.74 9.88
CA ASP A 65 -8.79 -1.03 11.31
C ASP A 65 -8.58 -2.52 11.60
N ASP A 66 -9.11 -3.42 10.75
CA ASP A 66 -8.94 -4.87 10.85
C ASP A 66 -7.68 -5.38 10.12
N TRP A 67 -6.76 -4.50 9.73
CA TRP A 67 -5.55 -4.83 8.99
C TRP A 67 -4.29 -4.46 9.77
N VAL A 68 -3.21 -5.12 9.41
CA VAL A 68 -1.88 -4.94 9.98
C VAL A 68 -0.93 -4.48 8.88
N PHE A 69 -0.17 -3.43 9.17
CA PHE A 69 1.06 -3.06 8.49
C PHE A 69 2.23 -3.79 9.15
N ASP A 70 3.10 -4.35 8.31
CA ASP A 70 4.37 -4.96 8.69
C ASP A 70 5.46 -4.41 7.77
N GLY A 71 6.35 -3.60 8.31
CA GLY A 71 7.54 -3.13 7.63
C GLY A 71 8.80 -3.82 8.15
N ALA A 72 9.70 -4.25 7.26
CA ALA A 72 10.89 -5.02 7.61
C ALA A 72 12.20 -4.43 7.06
N SER A 73 13.30 -4.73 7.75
CA SER A 73 14.65 -4.30 7.35
C SER A 73 15.30 -5.16 6.27
N GLY A 74 14.70 -6.28 5.88
CA GLY A 74 15.11 -7.10 4.73
C GLY A 74 14.16 -7.00 3.54
N GLY A 75 14.60 -7.47 2.37
CA GLY A 75 13.86 -7.37 1.12
C GLY A 75 12.71 -8.38 0.96
N ALA A 76 12.65 -9.41 1.80
CA ALA A 76 11.69 -10.50 1.69
C ALA A 76 10.72 -10.53 2.88
N CYS A 77 10.42 -9.37 3.48
CA CYS A 77 9.64 -9.23 4.70
C CYS A 77 10.24 -10.08 5.82
N ASP A 78 11.55 -9.95 5.96
CA ASP A 78 12.38 -10.66 6.91
C ASP A 78 13.24 -9.70 7.75
N TYR A 79 13.80 -10.24 8.83
CA TYR A 79 14.62 -9.54 9.84
C TYR A 79 13.83 -8.62 10.76
N PHE A 80 14.33 -7.43 11.11
CA PHE A 80 13.69 -6.59 12.13
C PHE A 80 12.37 -6.04 11.60
N HIS A 81 11.29 -6.28 12.34
CA HIS A 81 9.95 -5.88 11.94
C HIS A 81 9.41 -4.73 12.79
N THR A 82 8.59 -3.89 12.15
CA THR A 82 7.77 -2.86 12.79
C THR A 82 6.33 -3.10 12.37
N TYR A 83 5.46 -3.36 13.34
CA TYR A 83 4.05 -3.70 13.10
C TYR A 83 3.10 -2.66 13.68
N GLY A 84 1.95 -2.49 13.04
CA GLY A 84 0.82 -1.76 13.62
C GLY A 84 -0.30 -1.47 12.63
N GLY A 85 -1.17 -0.51 12.97
CA GLY A 85 -2.28 -0.07 12.14
C GLY A 85 -1.90 1.06 11.17
N SER A 86 -2.88 1.91 10.86
CA SER A 86 -2.65 3.18 10.17
C SER A 86 -1.73 4.10 11.00
N GLY A 87 -0.77 4.75 10.33
CA GLY A 87 0.19 5.63 10.99
C GLY A 87 1.46 5.88 10.18
N CYS A 88 2.33 6.74 10.70
CA CYS A 88 3.69 6.92 10.20
C CYS A 88 4.64 6.03 11.01
N TRP A 89 5.25 5.06 10.33
CA TRP A 89 6.15 4.08 10.92
C TRP A 89 7.59 4.40 10.55
N THR A 90 8.49 4.25 11.52
CA THR A 90 9.93 4.48 11.35
C THR A 90 10.70 3.27 11.86
N GLN A 91 11.88 3.03 11.30
CA GLN A 91 12.77 1.98 11.76
C GLN A 91 14.22 2.44 11.62
N GLY A 92 15.06 2.22 12.63
CA GLY A 92 16.43 2.74 12.67
C GLY A 92 17.37 2.22 11.58
N GLN A 93 17.07 1.08 10.96
CA GLN A 93 17.83 0.54 9.82
C GLN A 93 17.20 0.88 8.46
N GLY A 94 16.08 1.61 8.45
CA GLY A 94 15.23 1.83 7.29
C GLY A 94 14.44 0.59 6.86
N PHE A 95 13.44 0.82 6.02
CA PHE A 95 12.59 -0.23 5.45
C PHE A 95 13.16 -0.71 4.13
N LYS A 96 13.25 -2.05 3.99
CA LYS A 96 13.60 -2.74 2.74
C LYS A 96 12.48 -3.58 2.20
N SER A 97 11.42 -3.79 2.97
CA SER A 97 10.17 -4.32 2.47
C SER A 97 9.01 -3.94 3.38
N PHE A 98 7.79 -4.14 2.88
CA PHE A 98 6.60 -4.11 3.71
C PHE A 98 5.55 -5.08 3.18
N GLN A 99 4.58 -5.39 4.02
CA GLN A 99 3.35 -6.05 3.64
C GLN A 99 2.18 -5.48 4.45
N VAL A 100 0.99 -5.65 3.90
CA VAL A 100 -0.28 -5.33 4.58
C VAL A 100 -1.22 -6.51 4.44
N TYR A 101 -1.86 -6.90 5.54
CA TYR A 101 -2.71 -8.08 5.58
C TYR A 101 -3.82 -7.96 6.62
N PRO A 102 -4.97 -8.65 6.44
CA PRO A 102 -6.01 -8.71 7.46
C PRO A 102 -5.47 -9.32 8.75
N GLN A 103 -5.83 -8.74 9.90
CA GLN A 103 -5.55 -9.33 11.20
C GLN A 103 -6.31 -10.66 11.30
N ALA A 104 -5.60 -11.74 11.61
CA ALA A 104 -6.26 -13.01 11.90
C ALA A 104 -7.15 -12.85 13.14
N SER A 105 -8.39 -13.30 13.02
CA SER A 105 -9.41 -13.28 14.09
C SER A 105 -9.06 -14.22 15.23
#